data_AF-A0A537E7Y7-F1
#
_entry.id   AF-A0A537E7Y7-F1
#
_cell.length_a   1.000
_cell.length_b   1.000
_cell.length_c   1.000
_cell.angle_alpha   90.00
_cell.angle_beta   90.00
_cell.angle_gamma   90.00
#
_symmetry.space_group_name_H-M   'P 1'
#
loop_
_entity.id
_entity.type
_entity.pdbx_description
1 polymer ?
#
loop_
_entity_poly.entity_id
_entity_poly.type
_entity_poly.pdbx_seq_one_letter_code
_entity_poly.pdbx_strand_id
1 'polypeptide(L)' 'MSNVVIRSTENGPNLVIVDGKVVQAWCRCGGSTLMPFCDGTHARCQGSLEKPVEDRAVESGCGSWVLAKNGLVLIG' A
#
# COMPACT_ATOMS: atom_id res chain seq x y z
N MET A 1 -9.50 -20.29 22.96
CA MET A 1 -9.94 -19.30 21.96
C MET A 1 -8.74 -18.41 21.70
N SER A 2 -8.26 -18.33 20.45
CA SER A 2 -7.08 -17.52 20.10
C SER A 2 -7.42 -16.04 20.17
N ASN A 3 -6.52 -15.23 20.72
CA ASN A 3 -6.66 -13.78 20.71
C ASN A 3 -6.12 -13.26 19.37
N VAL A 4 -7.00 -12.69 18.55
CA VAL A 4 -6.64 -12.14 17.23
C VAL A 4 -6.82 -10.63 17.26
N VAL A 5 -5.75 -9.90 16.98
CA VAL A 5 -5.74 -8.43 16.93
C VAL A 5 -5.18 -8.00 15.58
N ILE A 6 -5.87 -7.07 14.92
CA ILE A 6 -5.36 -6.41 13.70
C ILE A 6 -4.96 -4.99 14.08
N ARG A 7 -3.69 -4.63 13.85
CA ARG A 7 -3.15 -3.29 14.15
C ARG A 7 -2.63 -2.62 12.88
N SER A 8 -3.10 -1.43 12.59
CA SER A 8 -2.55 -0.57 11.54
C SER A 8 -1.24 0.08 12.01
N THR A 9 -0.21 0.10 11.18
CA THR A 9 0.99 0.91 11.42
C THR A 9 0.90 2.26 10.70
N GLU A 10 1.65 3.26 11.14
CA GLU A 10 1.82 4.49 10.38
C GLU A 10 2.55 4.20 9.06
N ASN A 11 2.02 4.70 7.93
CA ASN A 11 2.56 4.53 6.57
C ASN A 11 2.92 3.09 6.15
N GLY A 12 2.43 2.08 6.86
CA GLY A 12 2.79 0.68 6.65
C GLY A 12 1.60 -0.27 6.63
N PRO A 13 1.82 -1.58 6.82
CA PRO A 13 0.79 -2.59 6.68
C PRO A 13 -0.20 -2.63 7.86
N ASN A 14 -1.23 -3.45 7.70
CA ASN A 14 -1.98 -3.99 8.83
C ASN A 14 -1.27 -5.24 9.34
N LEU A 15 -0.88 -5.26 10.60
CA LEU A 15 -0.30 -6.42 11.27
C LEU A 15 -1.40 -7.29 11.86
N VAL A 16 -1.41 -8.56 11.47
CA VAL A 16 -2.26 -9.59 12.07
C VAL A 16 -1.46 -10.23 13.21
N ILE A 17 -1.97 -10.10 14.42
CA ILE A 17 -1.35 -10.59 15.64
C ILE A 17 -2.23 -11.69 16.22
N VAL A 18 -1.66 -12.88 16.38
CA VAL A 18 -2.33 -14.02 17.01
C VAL A 18 -1.55 -14.39 18.27
N ASP A 19 -2.22 -14.34 19.41
CA ASP A 19 -1.66 -14.65 20.73
C ASP A 19 -0.34 -13.88 21.00
N GLY A 20 -0.34 -12.59 20.65
CA GLY A 20 0.78 -11.67 20.86
C GLY A 20 1.90 -11.75 19.81
N LYS A 21 1.80 -12.64 18.82
CA LYS A 21 2.80 -12.79 17.75
C LYS A 21 2.28 -12.24 16.43
N VAL A 22 3.09 -11.45 15.74
CA VAL A 22 2.80 -11.03 14.36
C VAL A 22 2.92 -12.25 13.46
N VAL A 23 1.82 -12.64 12.83
CA VAL A 23 1.76 -13.80 11.93
C VAL A 23 1.66 -13.41 10.46
N GLN A 24 1.15 -12.21 10.17
CA GLN A 24 0.99 -11.71 8.81
C GLN A 24 1.01 -10.18 8.75
N ALA A 25 1.45 -9.64 7.62
CA ALA A 25 1.29 -8.23 7.27
C ALA A 25 0.48 -8.07 5.98
N TRP A 26 -0.59 -7.28 6.02
CA TRP A 26 -1.44 -6.97 4.87
C TRP A 26 -1.13 -5.59 4.29
N CYS A 27 -1.01 -5.56 2.96
CA CYS A 27 -0.75 -4.34 2.20
C CYS A 27 -1.94 -3.37 2.33
N ARG A 28 -1.63 -2.09 2.47
CA ARG A 28 -2.60 -0.98 2.41
C ARG A 28 -2.26 0.08 1.37
N CYS A 29 -1.01 0.12 0.90
CA CYS A 29 -0.55 1.18 -0.01
C CYS A 29 -0.94 0.91 -1.47
N GLY A 30 -1.49 -0.26 -1.81
CA GLY A 30 -1.83 -0.61 -3.19
C GLY A 30 -0.63 -0.91 -4.10
N GLY A 31 0.61 -0.78 -3.62
CA GLY A 31 1.82 -0.96 -4.43
C GLY A 31 2.51 -2.32 -4.29
N SER A 32 2.02 -3.23 -3.45
CA SER A 32 2.65 -4.53 -3.25
C SER A 32 2.50 -5.43 -4.47
N THR A 33 3.59 -6.06 -4.89
CA THR A 33 3.61 -7.09 -5.93
C THR A 33 3.06 -8.43 -5.44
N LEU A 34 2.94 -8.59 -4.12
CA LEU A 34 2.45 -9.80 -3.45
C LEU A 34 1.07 -9.57 -2.82
N MET A 35 0.24 -8.70 -3.41
CA MET A 35 -1.11 -8.41 -2.94
C MET A 35 -1.86 -9.72 -2.61
N PRO A 36 -2.51 -9.84 -1.44
CA PRO A 36 -2.79 -8.82 -0.43
C PRO A 36 -1.70 -8.60 0.63
N PHE A 37 -0.56 -9.27 0.53
CA PHE A 37 0.51 -9.18 1.53
C PHE A 37 1.39 -7.96 1.32
N CYS A 38 1.97 -7.47 2.41
CA CYS A 38 2.94 -6.38 2.35
C CYS A 38 4.34 -6.89 2.03
N ASP A 39 4.92 -6.43 0.92
CA ASP A 39 6.30 -6.74 0.48
C ASP A 39 7.31 -5.61 0.79
N GLY A 40 6.89 -4.60 1.57
CA GLY A 40 7.69 -3.43 1.92
C GLY A 40 7.65 -2.29 0.90
N THR A 41 6.92 -2.44 -0.22
CA THR A 41 6.83 -1.41 -1.26
C THR A 41 6.26 -0.07 -0.74
N HIS A 42 5.43 -0.09 0.31
CA HIS A 42 4.91 1.12 0.97
C HIS A 42 6.02 2.10 1.41
N ALA A 43 7.21 1.61 1.79
CA ALA A 43 8.30 2.47 2.21
C ALA A 43 8.91 3.27 1.03
N ARG A 44 8.83 2.72 -0.18
CA ARG A 44 9.32 3.34 -1.43
C ARG A 44 8.23 4.14 -2.14
N CYS A 45 6.97 3.81 -1.89
CA CYS A 45 5.80 4.45 -2.49
C CYS A 45 4.99 5.21 -1.43
N GLN A 46 5.44 6.43 -1.13
CA GLN A 46 4.81 7.37 -0.19
C GLN A 46 3.54 8.05 -0.77
N GLY A 47 3.10 7.68 -1.97
CA GLY A 47 2.16 8.46 -2.79
C GLY A 47 0.78 7.85 -3.04
N SER A 48 0.21 7.07 -2.12
CA SER A 48 -1.09 6.42 -2.36
C SER A 48 -2.11 6.52 -1.23
N LEU A 49 -1.84 7.24 -0.14
CA LEU A 49 -2.78 7.32 0.99
C LEU A 49 -3.94 8.32 0.80
N GLU A 50 -3.97 9.10 -0.27
CA GLU A 50 -5.09 10.01 -0.56
C GLU A 50 -5.38 10.00 -2.07
N LYS A 51 -6.14 9.02 -2.54
CA LYS A 51 -6.89 9.20 -3.78
C LYS A 51 -8.37 9.05 -3.43
N PRO A 52 -9.20 10.07 -3.72
CA PRO A 52 -10.65 9.93 -3.60
C PRO A 52 -11.10 8.68 -4.36
N VAL A 53 -12.03 7.92 -3.80
CA VAL A 53 -12.63 6.78 -4.49
C VAL A 53 -13.55 7.34 -5.58
N GLU A 54 -12.97 7.73 -6.71
CA GLU A 54 -13.70 8.03 -7.93
C GLU A 54 -13.72 6.78 -8.82
N ASP A 55 -14.90 6.49 -9.36
CA ASP A 55 -15.40 5.19 -9.87
C ASP A 55 -14.74 4.72 -11.19
N ARG A 56 -13.46 5.04 -11.40
CA ARG A 56 -12.68 4.67 -12.59
C ARG A 56 -11.25 4.30 -12.20
N ALA A 57 -10.77 3.21 -12.79
CA ALA A 57 -9.47 2.59 -12.55
C ALA A 57 -8.35 3.62 -12.35
N VAL A 58 -7.88 3.75 -11.10
CA VAL A 58 -6.61 4.40 -10.80
C VAL A 58 -5.53 3.40 -11.15
N GLU A 59 -4.71 3.72 -12.15
CA GLU A 59 -3.40 3.11 -12.35
C GLU A 59 -2.61 3.25 -11.04
N SER A 60 -2.64 2.19 -10.23
CA SER A 60 -1.92 2.05 -8.97
C SER A 60 -0.46 1.71 -9.27
N GLY A 61 0.22 2.61 -9.97
CA GLY A 61 1.62 2.43 -10.32
C GLY A 61 2.51 2.99 -9.23
N CYS A 62 3.21 2.11 -8.51
CA CYS A 62 4.48 2.42 -7.84
C CYS A 62 5.61 2.66 -8.88
N GLY A 63 5.27 3.37 -9.97
CA GLY A 63 6.18 3.86 -11.00
C GLY A 63 6.34 5.37 -10.82
N SER A 64 7.54 5.87 -11.08
CA SER A 64 7.87 7.29 -10.94
C SER A 64 7.08 8.12 -11.95
N TRP A 65 5.91 8.62 -11.55
CA TRP A 65 5.10 9.53 -12.36
C TRP A 65 5.21 10.94 -11.78
N VAL A 66 6.07 11.76 -12.36
CA VAL A 66 6.07 13.21 -12.09
C VAL A 66 4.97 13.83 -12.95
N LEU A 67 3.96 14.42 -12.29
CA LEU A 67 3.00 15.32 -12.92
C LEU A 67 3.72 16.59 -13.39
N ALA A 68 4.20 16.61 -14.63
CA ALA A 68 4.56 17.86 -15.29
C ALA A 68 3.26 18.57 -15.71
N LYS A 69 3.15 19.86 -15.39
CA LYS A 69 1.94 20.70 -15.55
C LYS A 69 1.30 20.70 -16.96
N ASN A 70 1.88 20.05 -17.97
CA ASN A 70 1.43 20.08 -19.37
C ASN A 70 1.45 18.70 -20.09
N GLY A 71 1.35 17.57 -19.37
CA GLY A 71 1.18 16.24 -19.98
C GLY A 71 2.11 15.16 -19.40
N LEU A 72 1.62 13.92 -19.38
CA LEU A 72 2.35 12.75 -18.89
C LEU A 72 3.52 12.41 -19.84
N VAL A 73 4.74 12.29 -19.29
CA VAL A 73 5.90 11.72 -19.99
C VAL A 73 6.32 10.45 -19.25
N LEU A 74 6.39 9.34 -19.99
CA LEU A 74 7.01 8.09 -19.54
C LEU A 74 8.53 8.24 -19.64
N ILE A 75 9.23 8.18 -18.51
CA ILE A 75 10.65 7.83 -18.49
C ILE A 75 10.76 6.43 -17.88
N GLY A 76 11.34 5.51 -18.64
CA GLY A 76 11.56 4.12 -18.25
C GLY A 76 12.54 3.98 -17.09
#